data_AF-F6ESB7-F1
#
_entry.id   AF-F6ESB7-F1
#
_cell.length_a   1.000
_cell.length_b   1.000
_cell.length_c   1.000
_cell.angle_alpha   90.00
_cell.angle_beta   90.00
_cell.angle_gamma   90.00
#
_symmetry.space_group_name_H-M   'P 1'
#
loop_
_entity.id
_entity.type
_entity.pdbx_description
1 polymer ?
#
loop_
_entity_poly.entity_id
_entity_poly.type
_entity_poly.pdbx_seq_one_letter_code
_entity_poly.pdbx_strand_id
1 'polypeptide(L)'
;MRAQARQRTLGALARRRQRDELNATRLEEFFTAAEREAAIDHDTEREIAAVREKAAARKHALTDTKHAALAGIHSNGETASTIAQWTGLPAKDIRALLHHTSAPAATPAAHDPAITGAD
;
A
#
# COMPACT_ATOMS: atom_id res chain seq x y z
N MET A 1 37.14 -19.77 58.31
CA MET A 1 36.55 -20.48 57.15
C MET A 1 35.09 -20.10 56.86
N ARG A 2 34.12 -20.33 57.76
CA ARG A 2 32.68 -20.04 57.48
C ARG A 2 32.35 -18.56 57.21
N ALA A 3 32.98 -17.62 57.91
CA ALA A 3 32.75 -16.18 57.69
C ALA A 3 33.21 -15.71 56.29
N GLN A 4 34.36 -16.20 55.82
CA GLN A 4 34.91 -15.88 54.51
C GLN A 4 34.08 -16.46 53.36
N ALA A 5 33.51 -17.66 53.55
CA ALA A 5 32.57 -18.26 52.61
C ALA A 5 31.30 -17.42 52.46
N ARG A 6 30.73 -16.94 53.59
CA ARG A 6 29.55 -16.06 53.59
C ARG A 6 29.80 -14.72 52.90
N GLN A 7 30.96 -14.10 53.14
CA GLN A 7 31.33 -12.85 52.45
C GLN A 7 31.45 -13.03 50.94
N ARG A 8 32.06 -14.14 50.48
CA ARG A 8 32.15 -14.46 49.04
C ARG A 8 30.78 -14.66 48.41
N THR A 9 29.85 -15.35 49.08
CA THR A 9 28.49 -15.56 48.58
C THR A 9 27.70 -14.26 48.50
N LEU A 10 27.82 -13.36 49.49
CA LEU A 10 27.16 -12.06 49.47
C LEU A 10 27.66 -11.18 48.33
N GLY A 11 28.98 -11.13 48.10
CA GLY A 11 29.55 -10.39 46.98
C GLY A 11 29.14 -10.95 45.61
N ALA A 12 29.00 -12.27 45.49
CA ALA A 12 28.51 -12.90 44.27
C ALA A 12 27.04 -12.58 43.99
N LEU A 13 26.20 -12.57 45.03
CA LEU A 13 24.78 -12.20 44.92
C LEU A 13 24.60 -10.73 44.54
N ALA A 14 25.37 -9.82 45.14
CA ALA A 14 25.33 -8.40 44.81
C ALA A 14 25.69 -8.15 43.34
N ARG A 15 26.77 -8.77 42.84
CA ARG A 15 27.15 -8.70 41.42
C ARG A 15 26.08 -9.29 40.49
N ARG A 16 25.41 -10.35 40.91
CA ARG A 16 24.32 -10.95 40.12
C ARG A 16 23.15 -9.98 40.01
N ARG A 17 22.68 -9.41 41.13
CA ARG A 17 21.61 -8.41 41.14
C ARG A 17 21.92 -7.21 40.25
N GLN A 18 23.12 -6.67 40.36
CA GLN A 18 23.56 -5.55 39.51
C GLN A 18 23.52 -5.90 38.02
N ARG A 19 23.94 -7.11 37.64
CA ARG A 19 23.83 -7.55 36.23
C ARG A 19 22.39 -7.74 35.81
N ASP A 20 21.54 -8.30 36.67
CA ASP A 20 20.13 -8.53 36.38
C ASP A 20 19.40 -7.19 36.16
N GLU A 21 19.70 -6.18 36.97
CA GLU A 21 19.19 -4.81 36.81
C GLU A 21 19.65 -4.17 35.48
N LEU A 22 20.95 -4.24 35.18
CA LEU A 22 21.48 -3.72 33.92
C LEU A 22 20.90 -4.45 32.69
N ASN A 23 20.70 -5.76 32.81
CA ASN A 23 20.10 -6.54 31.74
C ASN A 23 18.61 -6.20 31.57
N ALA A 24 17.88 -5.93 32.65
CA ALA A 24 16.48 -5.52 32.57
C ALA A 24 16.32 -4.22 31.78
N THR A 25 17.15 -3.20 32.07
CA THR A 25 17.14 -1.93 31.30
C THR A 25 17.48 -2.15 29.83
N ARG A 26 18.49 -2.96 29.52
CA ARG A 26 18.86 -3.26 28.13
C ARG A 26 17.78 -4.03 27.38
N LEU A 27 17.06 -4.92 28.05
CA LEU A 27 15.94 -5.64 27.46
C LEU A 27 14.77 -4.70 27.16
N GLU A 28 14.48 -3.76 28.06
CA GLU A 28 13.47 -2.72 27.82
C GLU A 28 13.83 -1.86 26.60
N GLU A 29 15.08 -1.42 26.49
CA GLU A 29 15.60 -0.70 25.32
C GLU A 29 15.47 -1.53 24.04
N PHE A 30 15.83 -2.82 24.10
CA PHE A 30 15.73 -3.74 22.97
C PHE A 30 14.29 -3.91 22.49
N PHE A 31 13.34 -4.20 23.38
CA PHE A 31 11.95 -4.40 22.99
C PHE A 31 11.32 -3.11 22.47
N THR A 32 11.63 -1.97 23.08
CA THR A 32 11.19 -0.66 22.57
C THR A 32 11.71 -0.40 21.17
N ALA A 33 12.98 -0.75 20.89
CA ALA A 33 13.56 -0.60 19.56
C ALA A 33 12.89 -1.55 18.54
N ALA A 34 12.68 -2.82 18.91
CA ALA A 34 12.03 -3.80 18.05
C ALA A 34 10.59 -3.43 17.70
N GLU A 35 9.82 -2.89 18.65
CA GLU A 35 8.46 -2.39 18.40
C GLU A 35 8.46 -1.22 17.42
N ARG A 36 9.42 -0.29 17.56
CA ARG A 36 9.57 0.84 16.64
C ARG A 36 9.99 0.40 15.24
N GLU A 37 10.89 -0.56 15.14
CA GLU A 37 11.30 -1.14 13.86
C GLU A 37 10.10 -1.77 13.14
N ALA A 38 9.31 -2.60 13.84
CA ALA A 38 8.10 -3.19 13.28
C ALA A 38 7.06 -2.14 12.86
N ALA A 39 6.91 -1.05 13.61
CA ALA A 39 6.03 0.06 13.25
C ALA A 39 6.50 0.77 11.97
N ILE A 40 7.81 1.01 11.83
CA ILE A 40 8.41 1.60 10.63
C ILE A 40 8.16 0.72 9.41
N ASP A 41 8.36 -0.59 9.54
CA ASP A 41 8.13 -1.54 8.43
C ASP A 41 6.67 -1.50 7.98
N HIS A 42 5.73 -1.58 8.93
CA HIS A 42 4.31 -1.52 8.65
C HIS A 42 3.89 -0.20 7.97
N ASP A 43 4.38 0.93 8.47
CA ASP A 43 4.08 2.24 7.88
C ASP A 43 4.68 2.37 6.47
N THR A 44 5.89 1.84 6.26
CA THR A 44 6.55 1.82 4.95
C THR A 44 5.77 0.98 3.95
N GLU A 45 5.30 -0.21 4.33
CA GLU A 45 4.46 -1.05 3.48
C GLU A 45 3.16 -0.35 3.09
N ARG A 46 2.53 0.35 4.04
CA ARG A 46 1.33 1.14 3.80
C ARG A 46 1.57 2.28 2.81
N GLU A 47 2.67 3.01 2.96
CA GLU A 47 3.04 4.08 2.02
C GLU A 47 3.31 3.54 0.62
N ILE A 48 4.03 2.42 0.49
CA ILE A 48 4.27 1.75 -0.78
C ILE A 48 2.94 1.36 -1.45
N ALA A 49 2.01 0.79 -0.68
CA ALA A 49 0.69 0.42 -1.18
C ALA A 49 -0.08 1.66 -1.70
N ALA A 50 -0.10 2.75 -0.93
CA ALA A 50 -0.77 3.99 -1.32
C ALA A 50 -0.16 4.62 -2.59
N VAL A 51 1.17 4.60 -2.73
CA VAL A 51 1.84 5.08 -3.94
C VAL A 51 1.49 4.22 -5.15
N ARG A 52 1.45 2.88 -4.99
CA ARG A 52 1.07 1.95 -6.05
C ARG A 52 -0.37 2.16 -6.50
N GLU A 53 -1.31 2.31 -5.56
CA GLU A 53 -2.71 2.58 -5.85
C GLU A 53 -2.87 3.90 -6.62
N LYS A 54 -2.24 4.98 -6.14
CA LYS A 54 -2.26 6.28 -6.81
C LYS A 54 -1.67 6.21 -8.22
N ALA A 55 -0.59 5.46 -8.41
CA ALA A 55 0.01 5.25 -9.72
C ALA A 55 -0.93 4.45 -10.64
N ALA A 56 -1.60 3.42 -10.12
CA ALA A 56 -2.58 2.64 -10.88
C ALA A 56 -3.78 3.51 -11.31
N ALA A 57 -4.34 4.31 -10.41
CA ALA A 57 -5.42 5.24 -10.72
C ALA A 57 -5.03 6.24 -11.82
N ARG A 58 -3.82 6.82 -11.74
CA ARG A 58 -3.31 7.72 -12.78
C ARG A 58 -3.11 7.02 -14.12
N LYS A 59 -2.58 5.80 -14.12
CA LYS A 59 -2.43 5.00 -15.34
C LYS A 59 -3.80 4.69 -15.96
N HIS A 60 -4.79 4.34 -15.14
CA HIS A 60 -6.15 4.10 -15.60
C HIS A 60 -6.75 5.34 -16.27
N ALA A 61 -6.70 6.50 -15.60
CA ALA A 61 -7.22 7.75 -16.15
C ALA A 61 -6.54 8.15 -17.48
N LEU A 62 -5.22 7.92 -17.60
CA LEU A 62 -4.50 8.13 -18.86
C LEU A 62 -4.92 7.13 -19.94
N THR A 63 -5.18 5.87 -19.59
CA THR A 63 -5.72 4.87 -20.52
C THR A 63 -7.10 5.28 -21.02
N ASP A 64 -7.99 5.73 -20.14
CA ASP A 64 -9.32 6.23 -20.52
C ASP A 64 -9.21 7.44 -21.46
N THR A 65 -8.29 8.36 -21.16
CA THR A 65 -8.01 9.53 -22.01
C THR A 65 -7.51 9.10 -23.40
N LYS A 66 -6.63 8.09 -23.47
CA LYS A 66 -6.17 7.53 -24.76
C LYS A 66 -7.32 6.90 -25.53
N HIS A 67 -8.17 6.13 -24.88
CA HIS A 67 -9.33 5.50 -25.52
C HIS A 67 -10.33 6.54 -26.04
N ALA A 68 -10.63 7.55 -25.24
CA ALA A 68 -11.50 8.66 -25.63
C ALA A 68 -10.93 9.43 -26.83
N ALA A 69 -9.62 9.67 -26.86
CA ALA A 69 -8.97 10.32 -27.99
C ALA A 69 -9.09 9.49 -29.28
N LEU A 70 -8.84 8.17 -29.23
CA LEU A 70 -8.98 7.28 -30.38
C LEU A 70 -10.44 7.20 -30.85
N ALA A 71 -11.40 7.13 -29.91
CA ALA A 71 -12.82 7.13 -30.22
C ALA A 71 -13.28 8.45 -30.85
N GLY A 72 -12.74 9.59 -30.39
CA GLY A 72 -12.99 10.90 -30.99
C GLY A 72 -12.48 10.99 -32.44
N ILE A 73 -11.26 10.50 -32.69
CA ILE A 73 -10.68 10.44 -34.04
C ILE A 73 -11.56 9.56 -34.95
N HIS A 74 -11.98 8.39 -34.47
CA HIS A 74 -12.87 7.52 -35.23
C HIS A 74 -14.24 8.17 -35.50
N SER A 75 -14.80 8.88 -34.50
CA SER A 75 -16.08 9.59 -34.64
C SER A 75 -16.02 10.74 -35.65
N ASN A 76 -14.82 11.30 -35.89
CA ASN A 76 -14.58 12.30 -36.94
C ASN A 76 -14.53 11.69 -38.36
N GLY A 77 -14.71 10.37 -38.50
CA GLY A 77 -14.78 9.67 -39.78
C GLY A 77 -13.52 8.88 -40.15
N GLU A 78 -12.50 8.88 -39.30
CA GLU A 78 -11.26 8.14 -39.58
C GLU A 78 -11.41 6.64 -39.37
N THR A 79 -10.74 5.86 -40.21
CA THR A 79 -10.79 4.40 -40.13
C THR A 79 -9.82 3.87 -39.08
N ALA A 80 -10.13 2.70 -38.51
CA ALA A 80 -9.21 2.00 -37.61
C ALA A 80 -7.84 1.70 -38.25
N SER A 81 -7.77 1.56 -39.59
CA SER A 81 -6.51 1.35 -40.31
C SER A 81 -5.67 2.63 -40.35
N THR A 82 -6.30 3.79 -40.58
CA THR A 82 -5.61 5.09 -40.56
C THR A 82 -5.08 5.40 -39.16
N ILE A 83 -5.91 5.18 -38.14
CA ILE A 83 -5.54 5.38 -36.73
C ILE A 83 -4.38 4.46 -36.35
N ALA A 84 -4.40 3.19 -36.77
CA ALA A 84 -3.31 2.25 -36.57
C ALA A 84 -2.00 2.74 -37.19
N GLN A 85 -2.06 3.31 -38.40
CA GLN A 85 -0.89 3.88 -39.07
C GLN A 85 -0.31 5.06 -38.30
N TRP A 86 -1.15 5.98 -37.78
CA TRP A 86 -0.67 7.15 -37.02
C TRP A 86 -0.11 6.80 -35.65
N THR A 87 -0.70 5.80 -34.98
CA THR A 87 -0.32 5.42 -33.61
C THR A 87 0.77 4.35 -33.55
N GLY A 88 1.04 3.67 -34.67
CA GLY A 88 1.92 2.50 -34.73
C GLY A 88 1.34 1.27 -34.03
N LEU A 89 0.07 1.31 -33.60
CA LEU A 89 -0.60 0.19 -32.98
C LEU A 89 -1.22 -0.74 -34.04
N PRO A 90 -1.29 -2.06 -33.79
CA PRO A 90 -1.99 -2.98 -34.68
C PRO A 90 -3.46 -2.59 -34.85
N ALA A 91 -3.98 -2.65 -36.09
CA ALA A 91 -5.37 -2.32 -36.38
C ALA A 91 -6.40 -3.23 -35.65
N LYS A 92 -5.97 -4.43 -35.21
CA LYS A 92 -6.78 -5.30 -34.34
C LYS A 92 -6.94 -4.71 -32.93
N ASP A 93 -5.89 -4.08 -32.42
CA ASP A 93 -5.86 -3.53 -31.07
C ASP A 93 -6.64 -2.21 -31.05
N ILE A 94 -6.49 -1.36 -32.07
CA ILE A 94 -7.34 -0.17 -32.26
C ILE A 94 -8.83 -0.55 -32.28
N ARG A 95 -9.21 -1.58 -33.04
CA ARG A 95 -10.60 -2.06 -33.07
C ARG A 95 -11.08 -2.52 -31.69
N ALA A 96 -10.27 -3.31 -30.98
CA ALA A 96 -10.62 -3.75 -29.63
C ALA A 96 -10.83 -2.56 -28.67
N LEU A 97 -9.94 -1.56 -28.72
CA LEU A 97 -10.05 -0.35 -27.89
C LEU A 97 -11.30 0.47 -28.20
N LEU A 98 -11.68 0.59 -29.49
CA LEU A 98 -12.89 1.29 -29.90
C LEU A 98 -14.17 0.55 -29.46
N HIS A 99 -14.17 -0.78 -29.46
CA HIS A 99 -15.30 -1.57 -28.96
C HIS A 99 -15.51 -1.44 -27.44
N HIS A 100 -14.44 -1.31 -26.66
CA HIS A 100 -14.54 -1.18 -25.20
C HIS A 100 -15.12 0.16 -24.73
N THR A 101 -14.90 1.25 -25.47
CA THR A 101 -15.46 2.58 -25.16
C THR A 101 -16.97 2.66 -25.36
N SER A 102 -17.57 1.72 -26.11
CA SER A 102 -19.02 1.72 -26.39
C SER A 102 -19.88 1.05 -25.31
N ALA A 103 -19.27 0.46 -24.26
CA ALA A 103 -20.01 -0.08 -23.12
C ALA A 103 -20.32 1.05 -22.12
N PRO A 104 -21.60 1.35 -21.81
CA PRO A 104 -21.92 2.43 -20.88
C PRO A 104 -21.44 2.06 -19.47
N ALA A 105 -20.73 3.00 -18.83
CA ALA A 105 -20.35 2.91 -17.43
C ALA A 105 -21.60 2.72 -16.57
N ALA A 106 -21.75 1.56 -15.95
CA ALA A 106 -22.82 1.29 -15.00
C ALA A 106 -22.73 2.32 -13.87
N THR A 107 -23.73 3.19 -13.78
CA THR A 107 -23.90 4.17 -12.72
C THR A 107 -24.05 3.42 -11.39
N PRO A 108 -23.19 3.64 -10.38
CA PRO A 108 -23.42 3.04 -9.07
C PRO A 108 -24.68 3.67 -8.48
N ALA A 109 -25.69 2.84 -8.24
CA ALA A 109 -26.93 3.24 -7.61
C ALA A 109 -26.64 3.91 -6.26
N ALA A 110 -27.16 5.13 -6.10
CA ALA A 110 -27.17 5.84 -4.84
C ALA A 110 -27.80 4.96 -3.76
N HIS A 111 -26.99 4.56 -2.77
CA HIS A 111 -27.51 3.95 -1.55
C HIS A 111 -27.88 5.09 -0.62
N ASP A 112 -29.17 5.39 -0.58
CA ASP A 112 -29.80 6.33 0.33
C ASP A 112 -30.04 5.60 1.68
N PRO A 113 -29.31 5.90 2.77
CA PRO A 113 -29.65 5.34 4.06
C PRO A 113 -30.82 6.16 4.62
N ALA A 114 -32.02 5.62 4.43
CA ALA A 114 -33.23 6.10 5.08
C ALA A 114 -33.00 6.16 6.61
N ILE A 115 -32.87 7.39 7.12
CA ILE A 115 -33.02 7.69 8.54
C ILE A 115 -34.46 7.35 8.91
N THR A 116 -34.67 6.24 9.60
CA THR A 116 -35.96 5.92 10.24
C THR A 116 -35.83 6.24 11.73
N GLY A 117 -36.50 7.31 12.15
CA GLY A 117 -36.87 7.52 13.54
C GLY A 117 -38.24 6.91 13.85
N ALA A 118 -38.58 6.90 15.14
CA ALA A 118 -39.74 6.29 15.83
C ALA A 118 -39.46 4.84 16.30
N ASP A 119 -39.51 4.47 17.58
CA ASP A 119 -40.22 5.03 18.76
C ASP A 119 -39.35 5.04 20.03
#